data_AF-A0A8T3MA83-F1
#
_entry.id   AF-A0A8T3MA83-F1
#
_cell.length_a   1.000
_cell.length_b   1.000
_cell.length_c   1.000
_cell.angle_alpha   90.00
_cell.angle_beta   90.00
_cell.angle_gamma   90.00
#
_symmetry.space_group_name_H-M   'P 1'
#
loop_
_entity.id
_entity.type
_entity.pdbx_description
1 polymer ?
#
loop_
_entity_poly.entity_id
_entity_poly.type
_entity_poly.pdbx_seq_one_letter_code
_entity_poly.pdbx_strand_id
1 'polypeptide(L)'
;MGSRERAVDAWATRGRALTAQVLAELRNARLDRDISEASVAAALGVSASQYSRIERGLTRGITIDQAAVLLASVGLELAVRAFPAGEPIRDAGHVSLPRRFRTRLQESLRVRTEVPFPKPGDLRAWDIVVAGPDWRHGYEAETRPRDRQALERRMALKLATVTSTASVFSSPIPGRIETSFESM
;
A
#
# COMPACT_ATOMS: atom_id res chain seq x y z
N MET A 1 10.47 24.08 -5.26
CA MET A 1 9.98 23.20 -6.34
C MET A 1 10.55 21.80 -6.12
N GLY A 2 9.82 20.93 -5.40
CA GLY A 2 10.24 19.54 -5.20
C GLY A 2 9.61 18.67 -6.27
N SER A 3 10.41 17.95 -7.06
CA SER A 3 9.88 16.99 -8.02
C SER A 3 9.12 15.92 -7.24
N ARG A 4 7.78 15.87 -7.41
CA ARG A 4 7.01 14.67 -7.05
C ARG A 4 7.53 13.55 -7.94
N GLU A 5 8.46 12.75 -7.43
CA GLU A 5 8.80 11.46 -8.01
C GLU A 5 7.47 10.73 -8.22
N ARG A 6 7.18 10.35 -9.48
CA ARG A 6 5.92 9.65 -9.75
C ARG A 6 6.02 8.33 -9.01
N ALA A 7 4.94 7.91 -8.33
CA ALA A 7 4.93 6.64 -7.61
C ALA A 7 5.47 5.48 -8.46
N VAL A 8 5.17 5.50 -9.77
CA VAL A 8 5.65 4.54 -10.78
C VAL A 8 7.19 4.49 -10.89
N ASP A 9 7.89 5.62 -10.78
CA ASP A 9 9.36 5.68 -10.89
C ASP A 9 10.03 5.08 -9.64
N ALA A 10 9.49 5.39 -8.46
CA ALA A 10 9.90 4.78 -7.19
C ALA A 10 9.70 3.25 -7.21
N TRP A 11 8.59 2.77 -7.81
CA TRP A 11 8.30 1.35 -7.98
C TRP A 11 9.26 0.67 -8.97
N ALA A 12 9.68 1.34 -10.04
CA ALA A 12 10.68 0.79 -10.96
C ALA A 12 12.04 0.58 -10.30
N THR A 13 12.47 1.52 -9.45
CA THR A 13 13.68 1.36 -8.63
C THR A 13 13.57 0.19 -7.66
N ARG A 14 12.42 0.06 -7.00
CA ARG A 14 12.15 -1.07 -6.10
C ARG A 14 12.12 -2.41 -6.83
N GLY A 15 11.55 -2.45 -8.04
CA GLY A 15 11.56 -3.63 -8.90
C GLY A 15 12.99 -4.10 -9.22
N ARG A 16 13.89 -3.17 -9.59
CA ARG A 16 15.31 -3.50 -9.83
C ARG A 16 15.99 -4.06 -8.58
N ALA A 17 15.71 -3.50 -7.40
CA ALA A 17 16.25 -4.00 -6.15
C ALA A 17 15.76 -5.43 -5.84
N LEU A 18 14.48 -5.74 -6.06
CA LEU A 18 13.92 -7.09 -5.90
C LEU A 18 14.54 -8.08 -6.89
N THR A 19 14.73 -7.70 -8.15
CA THR A 19 15.43 -8.53 -9.13
C THR A 19 16.86 -8.82 -8.69
N ALA A 20 17.61 -7.81 -8.22
CA ALA A 20 18.97 -7.99 -7.74
C ALA A 20 19.03 -8.92 -6.52
N GLN A 21 18.06 -8.81 -5.60
CA GLN A 21 17.94 -9.70 -4.46
C GLN A 21 17.72 -11.16 -4.89
N VAL A 22 16.77 -11.41 -5.81
CA VAL A 22 16.50 -12.75 -6.34
C VAL A 22 17.76 -13.37 -6.99
N LEU A 23 18.51 -12.59 -7.76
CA LEU A 23 19.74 -13.07 -8.40
C LEU A 23 20.88 -13.32 -7.40
N ALA A 24 20.93 -12.57 -6.30
CA ALA A 24 21.85 -12.84 -5.21
C ALA A 24 21.51 -14.16 -4.50
N GLU A 25 20.23 -14.42 -4.22
CA GLU A 25 19.78 -15.70 -3.64
C GLU A 25 20.12 -16.88 -4.56
N LEU A 26 19.90 -16.73 -5.87
CA LEU A 26 20.29 -17.73 -6.88
C LEU A 26 21.80 -18.04 -6.79
N ARG A 27 22.64 -17.01 -6.80
CA ARG A 27 24.10 -17.16 -6.75
C ARG A 27 24.55 -17.82 -5.45
N ASN A 28 24.02 -17.39 -4.30
CA ASN A 28 24.38 -17.95 -3.01
C ASN A 28 23.99 -19.43 -2.93
N ALA A 29 22.76 -19.77 -3.29
CA ALA A 29 22.29 -21.15 -3.27
C ALA A 29 23.08 -22.07 -4.20
N ARG A 30 23.52 -21.54 -5.35
CA ARG A 30 24.41 -22.24 -6.28
C ARG A 30 25.78 -22.52 -5.64
N LEU A 31 26.41 -21.50 -5.05
CA LEU A 31 27.72 -21.61 -4.41
C LEU A 31 27.68 -22.52 -3.17
N ASP A 32 26.66 -22.40 -2.33
CA ASP A 32 26.48 -23.22 -1.12
C ASP A 32 26.33 -24.72 -1.44
N ARG A 33 25.86 -25.04 -2.64
CA ARG A 33 25.69 -26.43 -3.14
C ARG A 33 26.81 -26.87 -4.08
N ASP A 34 27.84 -26.04 -4.24
CA ASP A 34 28.98 -26.27 -5.13
C ASP A 34 28.58 -26.58 -6.59
N ILE A 35 27.51 -25.94 -7.07
CA ILE A 35 27.02 -26.12 -8.44
C ILE A 35 27.75 -25.14 -9.36
N SER A 36 28.30 -25.63 -10.47
CA SER A 36 28.97 -24.76 -11.44
C SER A 36 27.96 -23.96 -12.29
N GLU A 37 28.35 -22.78 -12.78
CA GLU A 37 27.54 -22.01 -13.74
C GLU A 37 27.24 -22.82 -15.00
N ALA A 38 28.19 -23.64 -15.46
CA ALA A 38 28.03 -24.48 -16.65
C ALA A 38 26.99 -25.58 -16.44
N SER A 39 26.92 -26.17 -15.24
CA SER A 39 25.92 -27.18 -14.89
C SER A 39 24.51 -26.59 -14.89
N VAL A 40 24.33 -25.40 -14.31
CA VAL A 40 23.03 -24.70 -14.32
C VAL A 40 22.65 -24.31 -15.75
N ALA A 41 23.58 -23.74 -16.51
CA ALA A 41 23.36 -23.36 -17.90
C ALA A 41 22.90 -24.55 -18.76
N ALA A 42 23.56 -25.71 -18.62
CA ALA A 42 23.21 -26.94 -19.31
C ALA A 42 21.80 -27.44 -18.93
N ALA A 43 21.46 -27.44 -17.63
CA ALA A 43 20.14 -27.83 -17.14
C ALA A 43 19.02 -26.93 -17.68
N LEU A 44 19.33 -25.65 -17.92
CA LEU A 44 18.39 -24.65 -18.44
C LEU A 44 18.38 -24.55 -19.98
N GLY A 45 19.25 -25.29 -20.69
CA GLY A 45 19.37 -25.21 -22.14
C GLY A 45 19.88 -23.85 -22.65
N VAL A 46 20.68 -23.13 -21.84
CA VAL A 46 21.28 -21.83 -22.20
C VAL A 46 22.80 -21.91 -22.21
N SER A 47 23.46 -20.92 -22.80
CA SER A 47 24.92 -20.84 -22.73
C SER A 47 25.40 -20.40 -21.35
N ALA A 48 26.60 -20.85 -20.95
CA ALA A 48 27.23 -20.40 -19.70
C ALA A 48 27.41 -18.86 -19.67
N SER A 49 27.71 -18.24 -20.81
CA SER A 49 27.81 -16.77 -20.91
C SER A 49 26.46 -16.06 -20.73
N GLN A 50 25.37 -16.66 -21.22
CA GLN A 50 24.02 -16.15 -20.97
C GLN A 50 23.64 -16.29 -19.50
N TYR A 51 23.90 -17.45 -18.89
CA TYR A 51 23.68 -17.66 -17.46
C TYR A 51 24.49 -16.65 -16.62
N SER A 52 25.78 -16.50 -16.89
CA SER A 52 26.66 -15.54 -16.18
C SER A 52 26.15 -14.11 -16.27
N ARG A 53 25.66 -13.66 -17.44
CA ARG A 53 25.03 -12.34 -17.59
C ARG A 53 23.75 -12.20 -16.77
N ILE A 54 22.94 -13.25 -16.70
CA ILE A 54 21.72 -13.27 -15.88
C ILE A 54 22.09 -13.21 -14.39
N GLU A 55 22.96 -14.10 -13.90
CA GLU A 55 23.36 -14.16 -12.48
C GLU A 55 23.99 -12.84 -12.02
N ARG A 56 24.72 -12.15 -12.90
CA ARG A 56 25.32 -10.82 -12.63
C ARG A 56 24.35 -9.64 -12.77
N GLY A 57 23.08 -9.88 -13.10
CA GLY A 57 22.08 -8.83 -13.30
C GLY A 57 22.32 -7.94 -14.53
N LEU A 58 23.12 -8.41 -15.49
CA LEU A 58 23.41 -7.68 -16.74
C LEU A 58 22.29 -7.88 -17.78
N THR A 59 21.47 -8.92 -17.62
CA THR A 59 20.26 -9.12 -18.41
C THR A 59 19.12 -8.28 -17.82
N ARG A 60 18.57 -7.36 -18.61
CA ARG A 60 17.45 -6.52 -18.18
C ARG A 60 16.14 -7.29 -18.21
N GLY A 61 15.33 -7.12 -17.16
CA GLY A 61 13.92 -7.50 -17.15
C GLY A 61 13.67 -9.00 -17.21
N ILE A 62 14.25 -9.77 -16.28
CA ILE A 62 13.85 -11.17 -16.11
C ILE A 62 12.38 -11.25 -15.69
N THR A 63 11.63 -12.17 -16.29
CA THR A 63 10.23 -12.41 -15.90
C THR A 63 10.17 -13.21 -14.60
N ILE A 64 8.99 -13.22 -13.95
CA ILE A 64 8.74 -14.07 -12.77
C ILE A 64 8.94 -15.54 -13.12
N ASP A 65 8.47 -15.97 -14.31
CA ASP A 65 8.61 -17.36 -14.77
C ASP A 65 10.09 -17.74 -14.95
N GLN A 66 10.89 -16.85 -15.56
CA GLN A 66 12.33 -17.07 -15.70
C GLN A 66 13.02 -17.16 -14.34
N ALA A 67 12.68 -16.27 -13.40
CA ALA A 67 13.22 -16.31 -12.05
C ALA A 67 12.86 -17.60 -11.31
N ALA A 68 11.62 -18.08 -11.45
CA ALA A 68 11.17 -19.34 -10.86
C ALA A 68 11.96 -20.54 -11.40
N VAL A 69 12.17 -20.61 -12.71
CA VAL A 69 12.94 -21.68 -13.36
C VAL A 69 14.41 -21.64 -12.93
N LEU A 70 15.02 -20.45 -12.87
CA LEU A 70 16.40 -20.26 -12.40
C LEU A 70 16.56 -20.74 -10.95
N LEU A 71 15.67 -20.32 -10.05
CA LEU A 71 15.71 -20.72 -8.64
C LEU A 71 15.48 -22.24 -8.47
N ALA A 72 14.53 -22.82 -9.22
CA ALA A 72 14.28 -24.24 -9.20
C ALA A 72 15.51 -25.07 -9.59
N SER A 73 16.32 -24.57 -10.54
CA SER A 73 17.56 -25.24 -10.98
C SER A 73 18.62 -25.38 -9.87
N VAL A 74 18.52 -24.56 -8.81
CA VAL A 74 19.40 -24.63 -7.63
C VAL A 74 18.66 -25.13 -6.37
N GLY A 75 17.45 -25.69 -6.54
CA GLY A 75 16.64 -26.25 -5.46
C GLY A 75 15.93 -25.22 -4.58
N LEU A 76 15.66 -24.02 -5.11
CA LEU A 76 14.86 -22.98 -4.45
C LEU A 76 13.47 -22.83 -5.10
N GLU A 77 12.50 -22.37 -4.32
CA GLU A 77 11.15 -22.04 -4.79
C GLU A 77 10.91 -20.53 -4.73
N LEU A 78 10.37 -19.95 -5.80
CA LEU A 78 10.02 -18.53 -5.84
C LEU A 78 8.61 -18.32 -5.28
N ALA A 79 8.51 -17.58 -4.16
CA ALA A 79 7.23 -17.13 -3.61
C ALA A 79 7.05 -15.62 -3.83
N VAL A 80 6.02 -15.22 -4.58
CA VAL A 80 5.68 -13.81 -4.83
C VAL A 80 4.40 -13.44 -4.08
N ARG A 81 4.44 -12.33 -3.32
CA ARG A 81 3.28 -11.77 -2.63
C ARG A 81 3.19 -10.28 -2.87
N ALA A 82 2.01 -9.80 -3.26
CA ALA A 82 1.72 -8.38 -3.34
C ALA A 82 1.21 -7.88 -1.98
N PHE A 83 1.72 -6.72 -1.55
CA PHE A 83 1.28 -6.05 -0.33
C PHE A 83 0.67 -4.68 -0.67
N PRO A 84 -0.39 -4.25 0.02
CA PRO A 84 -0.91 -2.89 -0.14
C PRO A 84 0.19 -1.87 0.17
N ALA A 85 0.46 -0.98 -0.78
CA ALA A 85 1.47 0.05 -0.62
C ALA A 85 1.02 1.34 -1.29
N GLY A 86 0.51 2.25 -0.47
CA GLY A 86 -0.05 3.53 -0.91
C GLY A 86 -1.52 3.45 -1.30
N GLU A 87 -2.02 4.58 -1.76
CA GLU A 87 -3.42 4.74 -2.16
C GLU A 87 -3.64 4.12 -3.55
N PRO A 88 -4.59 3.18 -3.70
CA PRO A 88 -4.87 2.58 -4.99
C PRO A 88 -5.44 3.62 -5.96
N ILE A 89 -5.22 3.42 -7.26
CA ILE A 89 -5.89 4.23 -8.30
C ILE A 89 -7.41 4.06 -8.12
N ARG A 90 -8.09 5.14 -7.74
CA ARG A 90 -9.55 5.14 -7.55
C ARG A 90 -10.24 5.26 -8.92
N ASP A 91 -11.23 4.40 -9.18
CA ASP A 91 -12.04 4.50 -10.39
C ASP A 91 -13.11 5.60 -10.27
N ALA A 92 -13.65 6.05 -11.41
CA ALA A 92 -14.67 7.11 -11.44
C ALA A 92 -15.92 6.75 -10.63
N GLY A 93 -16.22 5.45 -10.49
CA GLY A 93 -17.32 4.96 -9.67
C GLY A 93 -17.07 5.24 -8.19
N HIS A 94 -15.86 5.00 -7.72
CA HIS A 94 -15.42 5.28 -6.36
C HIS A 94 -15.49 6.78 -6.06
N VAL A 95 -15.16 7.67 -6.99
CA VAL A 95 -15.33 9.14 -6.79
C VAL A 95 -16.81 9.54 -6.77
N SER A 96 -17.65 8.90 -7.58
CA SER A 96 -19.07 9.23 -7.68
C SER A 96 -19.86 8.92 -6.40
N LEU A 97 -19.43 7.90 -5.64
CA LEU A 97 -20.14 7.42 -4.45
C LEU A 97 -20.08 8.42 -3.28
N PRO A 98 -18.91 8.91 -2.83
CA PRO A 98 -18.79 10.00 -1.86
C PRO A 98 -19.55 11.26 -2.28
N ARG A 99 -19.52 11.60 -3.57
CA ARG A 99 -20.24 12.76 -4.09
C ARG A 99 -21.75 12.62 -3.92
N ARG A 100 -22.32 11.46 -4.29
CA ARG A 100 -23.74 11.15 -4.09
C ARG A 100 -24.12 11.04 -2.62
N PHE A 101 -23.22 10.56 -1.78
CA PHE A 101 -23.42 10.51 -0.34
C PHE A 101 -23.54 11.94 0.23
N ARG A 102 -22.63 12.84 -0.14
CA ARG A 102 -22.66 14.25 0.28
C ARG A 102 -23.97 14.95 -0.07
N THR A 103 -24.51 14.71 -1.27
CA THR A 103 -25.79 15.33 -1.70
C THR A 103 -27.00 14.86 -0.89
N ARG A 104 -26.87 13.80 -0.08
CA ARG A 104 -27.95 13.29 0.77
C ARG A 104 -27.83 13.73 2.23
N LEU A 105 -26.74 14.39 2.60
CA LEU A 105 -26.54 14.88 3.97
C LEU A 105 -27.26 16.21 4.17
N GLN A 106 -27.78 16.41 5.37
CA GLN A 106 -28.41 17.67 5.75
C GLN A 106 -27.35 18.79 5.87
N GLU A 107 -27.69 20.00 5.43
CA GLU A 107 -26.72 21.09 5.22
C GLU A 107 -26.02 21.56 6.50
N SER A 108 -26.64 21.36 7.68
CA SER A 108 -26.00 21.72 8.95
C SER A 108 -24.82 20.80 9.34
N LEU A 109 -24.67 19.66 8.66
CA LEU A 109 -23.57 18.73 8.89
C LEU A 109 -22.31 19.17 8.13
N ARG A 110 -21.18 19.20 8.85
CA ARG A 110 -19.89 19.51 8.24
C ARG A 110 -19.30 18.24 7.62
N VAL A 111 -18.88 18.34 6.36
CA VAL A 111 -18.32 17.20 5.60
C VAL A 111 -16.89 17.53 5.19
N ARG A 112 -15.96 16.61 5.49
CA ARG A 112 -14.58 16.64 5.00
C ARG A 112 -14.28 15.35 4.26
N THR A 113 -13.50 15.41 3.20
CA THR A 113 -13.05 14.25 2.42
C THR A 113 -11.57 14.03 2.61
N GLU A 114 -11.10 12.79 2.44
CA GLU A 114 -9.68 12.41 2.53
C GLU A 114 -9.03 12.93 3.83
N VAL A 115 -9.67 12.66 4.97
CA VAL A 115 -9.20 13.16 6.27
C VAL A 115 -8.10 12.23 6.79
N PRO A 116 -6.84 12.71 6.88
CA PRO A 116 -5.72 11.87 7.28
C PRO A 116 -5.81 11.47 8.76
N PHE A 117 -5.19 10.34 9.10
CA PHE A 117 -5.00 9.95 10.50
C PHE A 117 -3.93 10.83 11.17
N PRO A 118 -4.04 11.08 12.48
CA PRO A 118 -3.23 12.08 13.16
C PRO A 118 -1.75 11.71 13.34
N LYS A 119 -1.37 10.44 13.14
CA LYS A 119 0.01 9.98 13.34
C LYS A 119 0.89 10.38 12.15
N PRO A 120 1.99 11.13 12.34
CA PRO A 120 2.92 11.45 11.26
C PRO A 120 3.42 10.19 10.55
N GLY A 121 3.42 10.21 9.22
CA GLY A 121 3.81 9.07 8.39
C GLY A 121 2.73 7.99 8.22
N ASP A 122 1.56 8.15 8.86
CA ASP A 122 0.40 7.29 8.61
C ASP A 122 -0.26 7.71 7.30
N LEU A 123 -0.18 6.82 6.30
CA LEU A 123 -0.73 7.07 4.97
C LEU A 123 -2.24 6.79 4.88
N ARG A 124 -2.88 6.41 5.99
CA ARG A 124 -4.32 6.12 6.03
C ARG A 124 -5.10 7.42 6.15
N ALA A 125 -6.23 7.49 5.45
CA ALA A 125 -7.23 8.54 5.56
C ALA A 125 -8.64 7.93 5.64
N TRP A 126 -9.59 8.68 6.17
CA TRP A 126 -11.02 8.44 5.98
C TRP A 126 -11.46 9.04 4.65
N ASP A 127 -12.21 8.28 3.84
CA ASP A 127 -12.78 8.82 2.60
C ASP A 127 -13.66 10.04 2.88
N ILE A 128 -14.49 9.96 3.92
CA ILE A 128 -15.37 11.04 4.37
C ILE A 128 -15.42 11.06 5.89
N VAL A 129 -15.37 12.25 6.49
CA VAL A 129 -15.75 12.48 7.88
C VAL A 129 -16.92 13.45 7.91
N VAL A 130 -18.02 13.03 8.54
CA VAL A 130 -19.19 13.87 8.81
C VAL A 130 -19.17 14.26 10.27
N ALA A 131 -19.41 15.53 10.55
CA ALA A 131 -19.44 16.09 11.90
C ALA A 131 -20.75 16.84 12.16
N GLY A 132 -21.41 16.49 13.26
CA GLY A 132 -22.48 17.27 13.87
C GLY A 132 -21.97 18.10 15.05
N PRO A 133 -22.87 18.66 15.88
CA PRO A 133 -22.49 19.51 17.01
C PRO A 133 -21.50 18.84 17.99
N ASP A 134 -21.81 17.62 18.41
CA ASP A 134 -21.05 16.90 19.45
C ASP A 134 -20.56 15.52 19.02
N TRP A 135 -20.61 15.21 17.72
CA TRP A 135 -20.23 13.91 17.19
C TRP A 135 -19.51 14.02 15.85
N ARG A 136 -18.69 13.02 15.56
CA ARG A 136 -18.04 12.83 14.26
C ARG A 136 -18.07 11.36 13.88
N HIS A 137 -18.25 11.08 12.60
CA HIS A 137 -18.25 9.73 12.07
C HIS A 137 -17.44 9.64 10.78
N GLY A 138 -16.54 8.66 10.71
CA GLY A 138 -15.77 8.34 9.52
C GLY A 138 -16.51 7.33 8.65
N TYR A 139 -16.55 7.58 7.35
CA TYR A 139 -17.16 6.70 6.35
C TYR A 139 -16.12 6.28 5.33
N GLU A 140 -16.20 5.02 4.90
CA GLU A 140 -15.43 4.45 3.78
C GLU A 140 -16.39 4.04 2.68
N ALA A 141 -16.10 4.46 1.46
CA ALA A 141 -16.97 4.28 0.31
C ALA A 141 -16.50 3.11 -0.55
N GLU A 142 -16.98 1.89 -0.29
CA GLU A 142 -16.63 0.73 -1.11
C GLU A 142 -17.71 0.46 -2.17
N THR A 143 -17.35 0.54 -3.46
CA THR A 143 -18.31 0.34 -4.57
C THR A 143 -18.45 -1.13 -4.97
N ARG A 144 -17.40 -1.95 -4.75
CA ARG A 144 -17.36 -3.36 -5.14
C ARG A 144 -16.53 -4.19 -4.15
N PRO A 145 -17.06 -4.51 -2.96
CA PRO A 145 -16.35 -5.35 -2.01
C PRO A 145 -16.23 -6.78 -2.56
N ARG A 146 -15.07 -7.12 -3.14
CA ARG A 146 -14.79 -8.48 -3.64
C ARG A 146 -14.22 -9.41 -2.58
N ASP A 147 -13.47 -8.85 -1.62
CA ASP A 147 -12.92 -9.57 -0.48
C ASP A 147 -13.42 -8.90 0.81
N ARG A 148 -14.50 -9.46 1.36
CA ARG A 148 -15.15 -8.96 2.57
C ARG A 148 -14.22 -9.03 3.78
N GLN A 149 -13.41 -10.08 3.89
CA GLN A 149 -12.53 -10.29 5.04
C GLN A 149 -11.33 -9.34 5.01
N ALA A 150 -10.77 -9.05 3.84
CA ALA A 150 -9.75 -8.01 3.71
C ALA A 150 -10.30 -6.61 4.02
N LEU A 151 -11.53 -6.30 3.58
CA LEU A 151 -12.20 -5.05 3.92
C LEU A 151 -12.41 -4.92 5.43
N GLU A 152 -12.94 -5.96 6.09
CA GLU A 152 -13.13 -5.96 7.55
C GLU A 152 -11.83 -5.77 8.31
N ARG A 153 -10.73 -6.44 7.90
CA ARG A 153 -9.41 -6.26 8.52
C ARG A 153 -8.91 -4.82 8.41
N ARG A 154 -9.06 -4.20 7.23
CA ARG A 154 -8.69 -2.79 7.00
C ARG A 154 -9.53 -1.85 7.85
N MET A 155 -10.84 -2.10 7.97
CA MET A 155 -11.74 -1.34 8.84
C MET A 155 -11.36 -1.49 10.32
N ALA A 156 -11.12 -2.71 10.78
CA ALA A 156 -10.73 -2.99 12.16
C ALA A 156 -9.43 -2.26 12.54
N LEU A 157 -8.43 -2.21 11.65
CA LEU A 157 -7.18 -1.47 11.88
C LEU A 157 -7.39 0.05 11.98
N LYS A 158 -8.32 0.61 11.19
CA LYS A 158 -8.70 2.03 11.29
C LYS A 158 -9.42 2.31 12.61
N LEU A 159 -10.40 1.49 12.97
CA LEU A 159 -11.17 1.62 14.22
C LEU A 159 -10.27 1.52 15.47
N ALA A 160 -9.40 0.51 15.52
CA ALA A 160 -8.45 0.35 16.64
C ALA A 160 -7.58 1.60 16.84
N THR A 161 -7.20 2.28 15.74
CA THR A 161 -6.41 3.52 15.82
C THR A 161 -7.23 4.69 16.37
N VAL A 162 -8.50 4.84 15.97
CA VAL A 162 -9.39 5.89 16.49
C VAL A 162 -9.71 5.65 17.97
N THR A 163 -10.01 4.40 18.37
CA THR A 163 -10.32 4.04 19.75
C THR A 163 -9.12 4.17 20.68
N SER A 164 -7.92 3.81 20.22
CA SER A 164 -6.67 4.02 20.98
C SER A 164 -6.28 5.49 21.09
N THR A 165 -6.84 6.36 20.26
CA THR A 165 -6.54 7.80 20.20
C THR A 165 -7.75 8.61 20.66
N ALA A 166 -8.33 8.26 21.81
CA ALA A 166 -9.49 8.94 22.37
C ALA A 166 -9.23 10.41 22.78
N SER A 167 -7.99 10.92 22.65
CA SER A 167 -7.61 12.30 23.03
C SER A 167 -7.35 13.29 21.87
N VAL A 168 -7.36 12.87 20.59
CA VAL A 168 -6.82 13.72 19.49
C VAL A 168 -7.87 14.50 18.69
N PHE A 169 -9.16 14.40 19.04
CA PHE A 169 -10.21 15.20 18.37
C PHE A 169 -10.68 16.45 19.14
N SER A 170 -9.96 16.84 20.20
CA SER A 170 -10.21 18.02 21.05
C SER A 170 -9.64 19.33 20.49
N SER A 171 -9.90 19.65 19.22
CA SER A 171 -9.71 21.04 18.77
C SER A 171 -11.04 21.76 18.91
N PRO A 172 -11.16 22.76 19.81
CA PRO A 172 -12.41 23.46 20.04
C PRO A 172 -12.85 24.19 18.77
N ILE A 173 -14.17 24.19 18.53
CA ILE A 173 -14.80 25.05 17.54
C ILE A 173 -14.56 26.49 18.00
N PRO A 174 -13.88 27.37 17.23
CA PRO A 174 -13.86 28.78 17.56
C PRO A 174 -15.29 29.30 17.39
N GLY A 175 -15.90 29.77 18.49
CA GLY A 175 -17.23 30.39 18.48
C GLY A 175 -18.26 29.86 19.49
N ARG A 176 -17.88 29.11 20.53
CA ARG A 176 -18.81 28.88 21.66
C ARG A 176 -18.88 30.17 22.49
N ILE A 177 -19.95 30.92 22.32
CA ILE A 177 -20.33 32.01 23.23
C ILE A 177 -20.62 31.35 24.58
N GLU A 178 -19.76 31.58 25.57
CA GLU A 178 -20.09 31.37 26.97
C GLU A 178 -21.19 32.37 27.34
N THR A 179 -22.45 31.94 27.30
CA THR A 179 -23.49 32.61 28.07
C THR A 179 -23.30 32.22 29.53
N SER A 180 -22.61 33.08 30.26
CA SER A 180 -22.60 33.11 31.72
C SER A 180 -24.03 33.34 32.20
N PHE A 181 -24.64 32.30 32.77
CA PHE A 181 -25.79 32.47 33.67
C PHE A 181 -25.20 32.68 35.07
N GLU A 182 -25.02 33.94 35.45
CA GLU A 182 -24.94 34.33 36.86
C GLU A 182 -26.34 34.72 37.32
N SER A 183 -26.70 34.16 38.48
CA SER A 183 -27.97 34.30 39.17
C SER A 183 -28.28 35.75 39.59
N MET A 184 -29.50 36.21 39.29
CA MET A 184 -30.35 37.00 40.19
C MET A 184 -31.80 36.96 39.70
#